data_AF-U5D820-F1
#
_entry.id   AF-U5D820-F1
#
_cell.length_a   1.000
_cell.length_b   1.000
_cell.length_c   1.000
_cell.angle_alpha   90.00
_cell.angle_beta   90.00
_cell.angle_gamma   90.00
#
_symmetry.space_group_name_H-M   'P 1'
#
loop_
_entity.id
_entity.type
_entity.pdbx_description
1 polymer ?
#
loop_
_entity_poly.entity_id
_entity_poly.type
_entity_poly.pdbx_seq_one_letter_code
_entity_poly.pdbx_strand_id
1 'polypeptide(L)'
;DRFLGHPMSVETLLKLDEDTLISGSEDGIIRLVGILPNRIIQPIAEHAEYPIEGLAFSHDRKFLGSISHDHMLKLWDLPSLLGDWQNGSCTKEVSRDSSDDDMDVDMPIEEDSN
;
A
#
# COMPACT_ATOMS: atom_id res chain seq x y z
N ASP A 1 11.26 3.34 -11.45
CA ASP A 1 10.78 4.30 -10.45
C ASP A 1 11.74 4.35 -9.28
N ARG A 2 11.85 5.45 -8.51
CA ARG A 2 12.84 5.63 -7.42
C ARG A 2 12.17 5.98 -6.10
N PHE A 3 12.39 5.19 -5.06
CA PHE A 3 11.91 5.47 -3.70
C PHE A 3 12.93 6.34 -2.96
N LEU A 4 12.62 7.63 -2.80
CA LEU A 4 13.47 8.59 -2.10
C LEU A 4 13.06 8.64 -0.62
N GLY A 5 14.01 8.39 0.29
CA GLY A 5 13.75 8.43 1.74
C GLY A 5 14.57 7.46 2.59
N HIS A 6 15.40 6.60 1.97
CA HIS A 6 16.36 5.76 2.69
C HIS A 6 17.65 6.55 2.97
N PRO A 7 17.98 6.88 4.23
CA PRO A 7 19.19 7.61 4.59
C PRO A 7 20.45 6.73 4.50
N MET A 8 20.29 5.41 4.57
CA MET A 8 21.36 4.42 4.51
C MET A 8 21.06 3.31 3.48
N SER A 9 22.00 2.38 3.32
CA SER A 9 21.86 1.22 2.44
C SER A 9 20.61 0.41 2.76
N VAL A 10 19.97 -0.12 1.71
CA VAL A 10 18.85 -1.06 1.82
C VAL A 10 19.42 -2.45 1.69
N GLU A 11 19.46 -3.18 2.80
CA GLU A 11 20.06 -4.52 2.85
C GLU A 11 19.06 -5.59 2.41
N THR A 12 17.77 -5.38 2.67
CA THR A 12 16.76 -6.40 2.45
C THR A 12 15.42 -5.84 1.99
N LEU A 13 14.73 -6.61 1.15
CA LEU A 13 13.44 -6.27 0.56
C LEU A 13 12.54 -7.51 0.59
N LEU A 14 11.29 -7.31 0.99
CA LEU A 14 10.32 -8.39 1.13
C LEU A 14 8.96 -7.95 0.58
N LYS A 15 8.34 -8.79 -0.25
CA LYS A 15 7.00 -8.51 -0.81
C LYS A 15 5.92 -8.91 0.20
N LEU A 16 5.14 -7.95 0.69
CA LEU A 16 4.01 -8.22 1.60
C LEU A 16 2.75 -8.53 0.81
N ASP A 17 2.48 -7.77 -0.25
CA ASP A 17 1.33 -7.96 -1.12
C ASP A 17 1.63 -7.50 -2.56
N GLU A 18 0.65 -7.55 -3.45
CA GLU A 18 0.81 -7.01 -4.81
C GLU A 18 1.05 -5.49 -4.83
N ASP A 19 0.47 -4.77 -3.87
CA ASP A 19 0.56 -3.32 -3.79
C ASP A 19 1.52 -2.82 -2.69
N THR A 20 2.12 -3.71 -1.89
CA THR A 20 2.98 -3.34 -0.76
C THR A 20 4.26 -4.18 -0.64
N LEU A 21 5.35 -3.49 -0.32
CA LEU A 21 6.69 -4.02 -0.08
C LEU A 21 7.17 -3.57 1.29
N ILE A 22 8.07 -4.35 1.88
CA ILE A 22 8.80 -3.99 3.08
C ILE A 22 10.27 -3.85 2.71
N SER A 23 10.88 -2.76 3.14
CA SER A 23 12.31 -2.54 3.03
C SER A 23 12.94 -2.49 4.42
N GLY A 24 14.00 -3.26 4.62
CA GLY A 24 14.88 -3.17 5.77
C GLY A 24 16.15 -2.43 5.37
N SER A 25 16.52 -1.42 6.15
CA SER A 25 17.71 -0.61 5.92
C SER A 25 18.73 -0.82 7.05
N GLU A 26 19.98 -0.47 6.77
CA GLU A 26 21.08 -0.50 7.73
C GLU A 26 20.84 0.42 8.94
N ASP A 27 19.95 1.42 8.79
CA ASP A 27 19.52 2.30 9.87
C ASP A 27 18.68 1.60 10.96
N GLY A 28 18.41 0.30 10.80
CA GLY A 28 17.60 -0.49 11.73
C GLY A 28 16.11 -0.23 11.63
N ILE A 29 15.66 0.54 10.64
CA ILE A 29 14.26 0.88 10.45
C ILE A 29 13.67 0.02 9.33
N ILE A 30 12.59 -0.68 9.67
CA ILE A 30 11.78 -1.43 8.74
C ILE A 30 10.67 -0.52 8.23
N ARG A 31 10.61 -0.30 6.93
CA ARG A 31 9.65 0.60 6.28
C ARG A 31 8.69 -0.18 5.38
N LEU A 32 7.43 0.23 5.42
CA LEU A 32 6.42 -0.22 4.47
C LEU A 32 6.39 0.74 3.29
N VAL A 33 6.50 0.18 2.08
CA VAL A 33 6.56 0.89 0.81
C VAL A 33 5.38 0.45 -0.04
N GLY A 34 4.53 1.39 -0.42
CA GLY A 34 3.47 1.16 -1.41
C GLY A 34 4.07 1.13 -2.81
N ILE A 35 3.67 0.16 -3.62
CA ILE A 35 4.00 0.13 -5.05
C ILE A 35 3.08 1.09 -5.78
N LEU A 36 1.77 1.07 -5.51
CA LEU A 36 0.80 2.02 -6.03
C LEU A 36 0.03 2.66 -4.86
N PRO A 37 0.23 3.95 -4.55
CA PRO A 37 1.20 4.89 -5.12
C PRO A 37 2.63 4.58 -4.64
N ASN A 38 3.64 4.87 -5.48
CA ASN A 38 5.08 4.73 -5.19
C ASN A 38 5.56 5.63 -4.04
N ARG A 39 5.12 5.35 -2.82
CA ARG A 39 5.44 6.12 -1.62
C ARG A 39 5.90 5.20 -0.50
N ILE A 40 6.86 5.69 0.26
CA ILE A 40 7.15 5.13 1.58
C ILE A 40 5.98 5.53 2.46
N ILE A 41 5.24 4.53 2.95
CA ILE A 41 4.02 4.76 3.72
C ILE A 41 4.42 5.18 5.13
N GLN A 42 5.16 4.33 5.85
CA GLN A 42 5.65 4.57 7.20
C GLN A 42 6.74 3.58 7.64
N PRO A 43 7.56 3.93 8.67
CA PRO A 43 8.28 2.94 9.46
C PRO A 43 7.28 2.11 10.29
N ILE A 44 7.35 0.79 10.14
CA ILE A 44 6.48 -0.16 10.87
C ILE A 44 7.15 -0.76 12.10
N ALA A 45 8.47 -0.73 12.13
CA ALA A 45 9.27 -1.36 13.16
C ALA A 45 10.69 -0.82 13.17
N GLU A 46 11.34 -0.90 14.33
CA GLU A 46 12.73 -0.51 14.52
C GLU A 46 13.52 -1.53 15.37
N HIS A 47 14.75 -1.77 14.94
CA HIS A 47 15.78 -2.51 15.64
C HIS A 47 16.86 -1.54 16.09
N ALA A 48 16.57 -0.70 17.09
CA ALA A 48 17.55 0.05 17.91
C ALA A 48 18.83 0.54 17.16
N GLU A 49 18.68 1.06 15.94
CA GLU A 49 19.77 1.52 15.05
C GLU A 49 20.78 0.46 14.57
N TYR A 50 20.47 -0.84 14.67
CA TYR A 50 21.32 -1.93 14.16
C TYR A 50 20.87 -2.42 12.78
N PRO A 51 21.81 -2.83 11.90
CA PRO A 51 21.51 -3.31 10.56
C PRO A 51 20.53 -4.49 10.57
N ILE A 52 19.58 -4.48 9.64
CA ILE A 52 18.62 -5.57 9.45
C ILE A 52 19.21 -6.52 8.41
N GLU A 53 19.67 -7.68 8.86
CA GLU A 53 20.27 -8.72 8.01
C GLU A 53 19.19 -9.52 7.26
N GLY A 54 17.99 -9.61 7.82
CA GLY A 54 16.96 -10.48 7.27
C GLY A 54 15.54 -10.12 7.68
N LEU A 55 14.63 -10.27 6.72
CA LEU A 55 13.19 -10.16 6.91
C LEU A 55 12.51 -11.42 6.38
N ALA A 56 11.53 -11.93 7.13
CA ALA A 56 10.74 -13.09 6.72
C ALA A 56 9.27 -12.93 7.15
N PHE A 57 8.36 -13.42 6.32
CA PHE A 57 6.94 -13.48 6.66
C PHE A 57 6.52 -14.86 7.12
N SER A 58 5.52 -14.88 8.01
CA SER A 58 4.72 -16.07 8.23
C SER A 58 3.86 -16.39 7.00
N HIS A 59 3.54 -17.68 6.80
CA HIS A 59 2.70 -18.14 5.70
C HIS A 59 1.30 -17.50 5.73
N ASP A 60 0.80 -17.19 6.92
CA ASP A 60 -0.46 -16.50 7.17
C ASP A 60 -0.39 -14.98 6.96
N ARG A 61 0.79 -14.41 6.68
CA ARG A 61 1.04 -12.96 6.54
C ARG A 61 0.59 -12.10 7.73
N LYS A 62 0.44 -12.71 8.91
CA LYS A 62 0.08 -12.02 10.16
C LYS A 62 1.30 -11.47 10.88
N PHE A 63 2.43 -12.17 10.78
CA PHE A 63 3.66 -11.84 11.50
C PHE A 63 4.78 -11.57 10.52
N LEU A 64 5.50 -10.48 10.78
CA LEU A 64 6.80 -10.20 10.19
C LEU A 64 7.88 -10.54 11.21
N GLY A 65 8.81 -11.41 10.84
CA GLY A 65 10.03 -11.64 11.57
C GLY A 65 11.15 -10.78 11.01
N SER A 66 11.84 -10.08 11.89
CA SER A 66 13.04 -9.31 11.58
C SER A 66 14.20 -9.76 12.44
N ILE A 67 15.36 -9.87 11.81
CA ILE A 67 16.61 -10.28 12.44
C ILE A 67 17.61 -9.15 12.23
N SER A 68 18.22 -8.71 13.32
CA SER A 68 19.21 -7.64 13.31
C SER A 68 20.52 -8.09 13.94
N HIS A 69 21.56 -7.27 13.79
CA HIS A 69 22.87 -7.46 14.43
C HIS A 69 22.81 -7.35 15.97
N ASP A 70 21.68 -6.90 16.53
CA ASP A 70 21.41 -6.88 17.97
C ASP A 70 21.26 -8.29 18.60
N HIS A 71 21.48 -9.35 17.81
CA HIS A 71 21.27 -10.76 18.17
C HIS A 71 19.84 -11.06 18.65
N MET A 72 18.89 -10.16 18.37
CA MET A 72 17.48 -10.33 18.69
C MET A 72 16.67 -10.57 17.42
N LEU A 73 15.78 -11.55 17.52
CA LEU A 73 14.69 -11.70 16.56
C LEU A 73 13.47 -11.04 17.15
N LYS A 74 12.89 -10.08 16.41
CA LYS A 74 11.62 -9.45 16.77
C LYS A 74 10.53 -9.93 15.83
N LEU A 75 9.34 -10.14 16.40
CA LEU A 75 8.13 -10.48 15.66
C LEU A 75 7.17 -9.32 15.76
N TRP A 76 6.59 -8.94 14.63
CA TRP A 76 5.69 -7.80 14.50
C TRP A 76 4.35 -8.23 13.93
N ASP A 77 3.26 -7.77 14.56
CA ASP A 77 1.90 -8.08 14.16
C ASP A 77 1.44 -7.09 13.09
N LEU A 78 1.46 -7.55 11.84
CA LEU A 78 1.06 -6.76 10.67
C LEU A 78 -0.41 -6.31 10.70
N PRO A 79 -1.42 -7.11 11.08
CA PRO A 79 -2.81 -6.64 11.05
C PRO A 79 -3.09 -5.57 12.10
N SER A 80 -2.42 -5.61 13.25
CA SER A 80 -2.50 -4.53 14.26
C SER A 80 -1.82 -3.27 13.74
N LEU A 81 -0.66 -3.42 13.08
CA LEU A 81 0.07 -2.30 12.50
C LEU A 81 -0.64 -1.73 11.27
N LEU A 82 -1.24 -2.56 10.40
CA LEU A 82 -1.85 -2.18 9.12
C LEU A 82 -3.32 -1.74 9.25
N GLY A 83 -4.03 -2.23 10.27
CA GLY A 83 -5.43 -1.91 10.52
C GLY A 83 -5.68 -0.41 10.71
N ASP A 84 -4.72 0.31 11.27
CA ASP A 84 -4.78 1.77 11.39
C ASP A 84 -4.64 2.50 10.04
N TRP A 85 -4.00 1.90 9.03
CA TRP A 85 -3.73 2.55 7.73
C TRP A 85 -4.81 2.28 6.69
N GLN A 86 -5.51 1.15 6.77
CA GLN A 86 -6.57 0.80 5.82
C GLN A 86 -7.84 1.65 6.02
N ASN A 87 -8.05 2.18 7.22
CA ASN A 87 -9.16 3.10 7.52
C ASN A 87 -9.04 4.47 6.82
N GLY A 88 -7.91 4.76 6.16
CA GLY A 88 -7.69 5.98 5.39
C GLY A 88 -7.85 5.86 3.87
N SER A 89 -8.14 4.67 3.32
CA SER A 89 -8.21 4.46 1.86
C SER A 89 -9.56 3.88 1.41
N CYS A 90 -10.38 4.81 0.90
CA CYS A 90 -11.44 4.64 -0.09
C CYS A 90 -12.39 3.42 0.00
N THR A 91 -13.63 3.74 0.35
CA THR A 91 -14.82 3.09 -0.20
C THR A 91 -14.69 3.01 -1.72
N LYS A 92 -14.36 1.84 -2.28
CA LYS A 92 -14.58 1.56 -3.69
C LYS A 92 -16.08 1.44 -3.91
N GLU A 93 -16.73 2.58 -4.15
CA GLU A 93 -18.07 2.61 -4.73
C GLU A 93 -17.98 2.01 -6.14
N VAL A 94 -18.52 0.81 -6.28
CA VAL A 94 -18.78 0.19 -7.58
C VAL A 94 -20.04 0.86 -8.13
N SER A 95 -19.89 2.04 -8.74
CA SER A 95 -20.94 2.59 -9.61
C SER A 95 -20.86 1.85 -10.94
N ARG A 96 -21.77 0.87 -11.07
CA ARG A 96 -22.06 0.19 -12.32
C ARG A 96 -22.45 1.24 -13.36
N ASP A 97 -21.75 1.18 -14.48
CA ASP A 97 -22.16 1.70 -15.77
C ASP A 97 -23.60 1.26 -16.07
N SER A 98 -24.50 2.23 -16.17
CA SER A 98 -25.80 2.08 -16.81
C SER A 98 -25.91 3.20 -17.83
N SER A 99 -25.42 2.92 -19.03
CA SER A 99 -25.85 3.54 -20.28
C SER A 99 -27.34 3.26 -20.48
N ASP A 100 -28.21 4.17 -20.03
CA ASP A 100 -29.59 4.22 -20.49
C ASP A 100 -29.64 5.17 -21.69
N ASP A 101 -29.66 4.55 -22.87
CA ASP A 101 -30.13 5.11 -24.14
C ASP A 101 -31.61 5.54 -24.03
N ASP A 102 -32.05 6.34 -25.00
CA ASP A 102 -33.43 6.81 -25.29
C ASP A 102 -33.86 8.19 -24.76
N MET A 103 -33.78 9.18 -25.67
CA MET A 103 -34.80 10.23 -25.81
C MET A 103 -34.89 10.65 -27.29
N ASP A 104 -35.75 9.98 -28.07
CA ASP A 104 -36.22 10.48 -29.36
C ASP A 104 -37.07 11.75 -29.13
N VAL A 105 -36.60 12.89 -29.66
CA VAL A 105 -37.33 14.16 -29.62
C VAL A 105 -38.09 14.30 -30.93
N ASP A 106 -39.35 13.84 -30.96
CA ASP A 106 -40.29 14.16 -32.03
C ASP A 106 -40.64 15.66 -31.97
N MET A 107 -40.29 16.38 -33.03
CA MET A 107 -40.56 17.81 -33.23
C MET A 107 -41.85 17.96 -34.06
N PRO A 108 -42.96 18.49 -33.52
CA PRO A 108 -44.13 18.78 -34.33
C PRO A 108 -43.89 20.04 -35.17
N ILE A 109 -44.15 19.93 -36.47
CA ILE A 109 -44.18 21.02 -37.44
C ILE A 109 -45.57 21.65 -37.31
N GLU A 110 -45.67 22.85 -36.73
CA GLU A 110 -46.87 23.67 -36.86
C GLU A 110 -46.69 24.57 -38.09
N GLU A 111 -47.39 24.18 -39.18
CA GLU A 111 -47.67 25.05 -40.33
C GLU A 111 -48.70 26.10 -39.91
N ASP A 112 -48.31 27.36 -39.80
CA ASP A 112 -49.27 28.46 -39.85
C ASP A 112 -49.25 29.11 -41.23
N SER A 113 -50.29 28.75 -41.99
CA SER A 113 -50.75 29.42 -43.20
C SER A 113 -51.75 30.50 -42.80
N ASN A 114 -51.45 31.79 -43.01
CA ASN A 114 -52.27 32.78 -43.75
C ASN A 114 -51.60 34.16 -43.77
#